data_AF-A0A023AVR3-F1
#
_entry.id   AF-A0A023AVR3-F1
#
_cell.length_a   1.000
_cell.length_b   1.000
_cell.length_c   1.000
_cell.angle_alpha   90.00
_cell.angle_beta   90.00
_cell.angle_gamma   90.00
#
_symmetry.space_group_name_H-M   'P 1'
#
loop_
_entity.id
_entity.type
_entity.pdbx_description
1 polymer ?
#
loop_
_entity_poly.entity_id
_entity_poly.type
_entity_poly.pdbx_seq_one_letter_code
_entity_poly.pdbx_strand_id
1 'polypeptide(L)'
;MAVTEFKRRFGVRYVLVLCDEAATLLRQSNVVDMQNFRLFRRVFTVQGITACFARTQSKVQNFAPALHRDDSWRFYRVNDMDSPYMPAPFISVSPPDIGMKLTSEAKELPPYPLALSDLHSPAWLSRFGRPLWFAFARHSLVREHLSQVLVAVAKSKMNFDTTGNSVGSLAAVMCVAALKPTPSVELAEQLVHSHMATVVHVSRNRELLYTHYPSEPYLAEASCLYLRDHWTHVLQTLLNAVGQHVLDMGLIGEAIARVCFIALGFVRLHEPLLTVAAFRDRIRGVDESPLQTKQPSGDGMAGTAVLNFNHFMKLEGRPTPEMLCAAFT
;
A
#
# COMPACT_ATOMS: atom_id res chain seq x y z
N MET A 1 5.55 33.50 -16.80
CA MET A 1 6.86 34.13 -17.08
C MET A 1 7.98 33.65 -16.16
N ALA A 2 7.88 33.80 -14.82
CA ALA A 2 8.97 33.47 -13.91
C ALA A 2 9.51 32.02 -14.00
N VAL A 3 8.64 31.01 -14.20
CA VAL A 3 9.12 29.62 -14.28
C VAL A 3 9.67 29.24 -15.65
N THR A 4 9.11 29.77 -16.74
CA THR A 4 9.71 29.64 -18.07
C THR A 4 11.10 30.24 -18.09
N GLU A 5 11.27 31.38 -17.41
CA GLU A 5 12.56 32.04 -17.23
C GLU A 5 13.51 31.23 -16.34
N PHE A 6 13.02 30.62 -15.25
CA PHE A 6 13.79 29.68 -14.44
C PHE A 6 14.30 28.49 -15.27
N LYS A 7 13.42 27.83 -16.03
CA LYS A 7 13.78 26.70 -16.90
C LYS A 7 14.83 27.10 -17.93
N ARG A 8 14.68 28.29 -18.54
CA ARG A 8 15.63 28.87 -19.48
C ARG A 8 16.98 29.17 -18.83
N ARG A 9 16.97 29.83 -17.67
CA ARG A 9 18.16 30.23 -16.90
C ARG A 9 18.98 29.03 -16.44
N PHE A 10 18.33 27.96 -16.01
CA PHE A 10 19.00 26.76 -15.49
C PHE A 10 19.11 25.62 -16.52
N GLY A 11 18.65 25.83 -17.76
CA GLY A 11 18.71 24.82 -18.83
C GLY A 11 17.91 23.54 -18.55
N VAL A 12 16.88 23.59 -17.69
CA VAL A 12 16.13 22.41 -17.25
C VAL A 12 14.80 22.26 -17.98
N ARG A 13 14.53 21.04 -18.47
CA ARG A 13 13.25 20.70 -19.14
C ARG A 13 12.13 20.39 -18.15
N TYR A 14 12.49 19.88 -16.97
CA TYR A 14 11.55 19.43 -15.94
C TYR A 14 11.93 19.98 -14.57
N VAL A 15 10.94 20.26 -13.73
CA VAL A 15 11.10 20.73 -12.35
C VAL A 15 10.21 19.87 -11.45
N LEU A 16 10.81 19.24 -10.44
CA LEU A 16 10.10 18.52 -9.38
C LEU A 16 10.23 19.33 -8.08
N VAL A 17 9.11 19.81 -7.56
CA VAL A 17 9.04 20.51 -6.27
C VAL A 17 8.80 19.49 -5.17
N LEU A 18 9.73 19.38 -4.23
CA LEU A 18 9.59 18.50 -3.07
C LEU A 18 9.13 19.34 -1.87
N CYS A 19 7.94 19.03 -1.36
CA CYS A 19 7.35 19.69 -0.20
C CYS A 19 7.29 18.68 0.94
N ASP A 20 8.29 18.72 1.82
CA ASP A 20 8.22 18.02 3.09
C ASP A 20 7.31 18.78 4.07
N GLU A 21 6.64 18.06 4.97
CA GLU A 21 5.63 18.61 5.87
C GLU A 21 4.58 19.51 5.18
N ALA A 22 4.04 19.01 4.07
CA ALA A 22 3.06 19.72 3.24
C ALA A 22 1.79 20.14 4.01
N ALA A 23 1.55 19.59 5.21
CA ALA A 23 0.50 20.03 6.11
C ALA A 23 0.60 21.52 6.46
N THR A 24 1.80 22.08 6.50
CA THR A 24 2.04 23.50 6.78
C THR A 24 1.38 24.41 5.74
N LEU A 25 1.33 23.98 4.47
CA LEU A 25 0.64 24.69 3.39
C LEU A 25 -0.89 24.75 3.58
N LEU A 26 -1.43 23.93 4.48
CA LEU A 26 -2.85 23.87 4.82
C LEU A 26 -3.16 24.52 6.17
N ARG A 27 -2.15 24.90 6.96
CA ARG A 27 -2.33 25.65 8.21
C ARG A 27 -2.65 27.09 7.85
N GLN A 28 -3.94 27.33 7.63
CA GLN A 28 -4.48 28.59 7.14
C GLN A 28 -4.83 29.49 8.32
N SER A 29 -4.04 30.54 8.54
CA SER A 29 -4.36 31.58 9.53
C SER A 29 -5.40 32.56 8.99
N ASN A 30 -5.29 32.96 7.71
CA ASN A 30 -6.11 34.03 7.11
C ASN A 30 -6.49 33.74 5.63
N VAL A 31 -7.43 34.52 5.06
CA VAL A 31 -7.90 34.42 3.66
C VAL A 31 -6.77 34.57 2.63
N VAL A 32 -5.76 35.38 2.94
CA VAL A 32 -4.58 35.60 2.06
C VAL A 32 -3.75 34.31 1.91
N ASP A 33 -3.61 33.52 2.98
CA ASP A 33 -2.84 32.27 2.95
C ASP A 33 -3.52 31.22 2.06
N MET A 34 -4.86 31.18 2.07
CA MET A 34 -5.64 30.36 1.14
C MET A 34 -5.39 30.74 -0.32
N GLN A 35 -5.32 32.04 -0.63
CA GLN A 35 -5.04 32.52 -1.99
C GLN A 35 -3.62 32.13 -2.43
N ASN A 36 -2.63 32.20 -1.53
CA ASN A 36 -1.25 31.84 -1.83
C ASN A 36 -1.08 30.35 -2.17
N PHE A 37 -1.69 29.45 -1.39
CA PHE A 37 -1.63 28.02 -1.71
C PHE A 37 -2.33 27.68 -3.03
N ARG A 38 -3.45 28.35 -3.33
CA ARG A 38 -4.15 28.21 -4.61
C ARG A 38 -3.30 28.70 -5.78
N LEU A 39 -2.61 29.84 -5.63
CA LEU A 39 -1.67 30.36 -6.63
C LEU A 39 -0.48 29.43 -6.83
N PHE A 40 0.07 28.89 -5.75
CA PHE A 40 1.14 27.89 -5.79
C PHE A 40 0.73 26.66 -6.61
N ARG A 41 -0.48 26.13 -6.39
CA ARG A 41 -1.00 25.00 -7.17
C ARG A 41 -1.18 25.28 -8.66
N ARG A 42 -1.46 26.53 -9.05
CA ARG A 42 -1.54 26.91 -10.48
C ARG A 42 -0.20 26.79 -11.19
N VAL A 43 0.92 26.83 -10.47
CA VAL A 43 2.25 26.63 -11.09
C VAL A 43 2.33 25.26 -11.75
N PHE A 44 1.64 24.25 -11.23
CA PHE A 44 1.65 22.89 -11.78
C PHE A 44 0.86 22.71 -13.08
N THR A 45 0.18 23.75 -13.57
CA THR A 45 -0.40 23.73 -14.93
C THR A 45 0.65 24.04 -16.00
N VAL A 46 1.85 24.49 -15.61
CA VAL A 46 2.93 24.75 -16.55
C VAL A 46 3.62 23.43 -16.90
N GLN A 47 3.73 23.14 -18.20
CA GLN A 47 4.31 21.89 -18.68
C GLN A 47 5.73 21.65 -18.15
N GLY A 48 5.93 20.43 -17.66
CA GLY A 48 7.20 19.98 -17.09
C GLY A 48 7.45 20.45 -15.66
N ILE A 49 6.43 20.94 -14.94
CA ILE A 49 6.50 21.13 -13.50
C ILE A 49 5.57 20.13 -12.82
N THR A 50 6.07 19.49 -11.77
CA THR A 50 5.26 18.65 -10.88
C THR A 50 5.72 18.81 -9.42
N ALA A 51 4.97 18.25 -8.48
CA ALA A 51 5.31 18.29 -7.07
C ALA A 51 5.08 16.94 -6.37
N CYS A 52 5.90 16.70 -5.35
CA CYS A 52 5.71 15.62 -4.38
C CYS A 52 5.44 16.26 -3.02
N PHE A 53 4.30 15.91 -2.42
CA PHE A 53 3.88 16.39 -1.11
C PHE A 53 4.03 15.24 -0.10
N ALA A 54 4.98 15.38 0.83
CA ALA A 54 5.12 14.44 1.93
C ALA A 54 4.34 14.94 3.15
N ARG A 55 3.51 14.06 3.72
CA ARG A 55 2.79 14.27 4.97
C ARG A 55 2.41 12.92 5.57
N THR A 56 2.54 12.79 6.89
CA THR A 56 2.27 11.56 7.65
C THR A 56 0.80 11.10 7.58
N GLN A 57 -0.11 12.04 7.37
CA GLN A 57 -1.57 11.86 7.32
C GLN A 57 -2.13 12.71 6.18
N SER A 58 -1.75 12.38 4.94
CA SER A 58 -2.21 13.10 3.75
C SER A 58 -3.63 12.70 3.37
N LYS A 59 -4.36 13.66 2.79
CA LYS A 59 -5.60 13.45 2.05
C LYS A 59 -5.39 14.02 0.67
N VAL A 60 -5.73 13.28 -0.37
CA VAL A 60 -5.50 13.71 -1.77
C VAL A 60 -6.25 15.01 -2.03
N GLN A 61 -7.48 15.14 -1.54
CA GLN A 61 -8.32 16.31 -1.78
C GLN A 61 -7.79 17.59 -1.13
N ASN A 62 -6.91 17.51 -0.14
CA ASN A 62 -6.27 18.70 0.44
C ASN A 62 -5.36 19.42 -0.58
N PHE A 63 -4.72 18.67 -1.49
CA PHE A 63 -3.77 19.21 -2.47
C PHE A 63 -4.31 19.18 -3.90
N ALA A 64 -5.23 18.26 -4.18
CA ALA A 64 -5.88 18.07 -5.47
C ALA A 64 -7.37 17.79 -5.30
N PRO A 65 -8.18 18.80 -4.92
CA PRO A 65 -9.62 18.65 -4.79
C PRO A 65 -10.28 18.33 -6.14
N ALA A 66 -11.49 17.78 -6.07
CA ALA A 66 -12.41 17.66 -7.19
C ALA A 66 -12.48 18.96 -7.99
N LEU A 67 -12.45 18.85 -9.32
CA LEU A 67 -12.31 20.02 -10.20
C LEU A 67 -13.45 21.04 -10.01
N HIS A 68 -14.68 20.58 -9.77
CA HIS A 68 -15.82 21.48 -9.49
C HIS A 68 -15.73 22.19 -8.12
N ARG A 69 -14.92 21.68 -7.19
CA ARG A 69 -14.66 22.29 -5.86
C ARG A 69 -13.36 23.08 -5.81
N ASP A 70 -12.59 23.08 -6.90
CA ASP A 70 -11.35 23.84 -7.01
C ASP A 70 -11.67 25.26 -7.46
N ASP A 71 -11.56 26.26 -6.59
CA ASP A 71 -11.78 27.66 -6.99
C ASP A 71 -10.76 28.15 -8.06
N SER A 72 -9.62 27.47 -8.20
CA SER A 72 -8.69 27.70 -9.31
C SER A 72 -9.18 27.14 -10.65
N TRP A 73 -10.23 26.30 -10.65
CA TRP A 73 -10.83 25.67 -11.85
C TRP A 73 -11.20 26.67 -12.94
N ARG A 74 -11.79 27.80 -12.55
CA ARG A 74 -12.22 28.85 -13.49
C ARG A 74 -11.07 29.37 -14.35
N PHE A 75 -9.84 29.34 -13.82
CA PHE A 75 -8.64 29.79 -14.52
C PHE A 75 -7.99 28.70 -15.38
N TYR A 76 -8.35 27.43 -15.19
CA TYR A 76 -7.89 26.35 -16.08
C TYR A 76 -8.68 26.31 -17.40
N ARG A 77 -9.88 26.90 -17.46
CA ARG A 77 -10.73 26.96 -18.66
C ARG A 77 -10.37 28.06 -19.66
N VAL A 78 -9.42 28.95 -19.33
CA VAL A 78 -9.19 30.17 -20.13
C VAL A 78 -8.58 29.85 -21.51
N ASN A 79 -8.01 28.65 -21.73
CA ASN A 79 -7.33 28.34 -23.00
C ASN A 79 -7.80 27.10 -23.78
N ASP A 80 -8.59 26.17 -23.23
CA ASP A 80 -9.28 25.13 -24.02
C ASP A 80 -10.21 24.28 -23.12
N MET A 81 -11.40 23.93 -23.60
CA MET A 81 -12.41 23.20 -22.82
C MET A 81 -12.17 21.68 -22.81
N ASP A 82 -11.42 21.15 -23.78
CA ASP A 82 -11.26 19.71 -23.98
C ASP A 82 -10.04 19.08 -23.29
N SER A 83 -9.17 19.89 -22.68
CA SER A 83 -7.95 19.42 -22.01
C SER A 83 -7.55 20.29 -20.81
N PRO A 84 -8.10 20.05 -19.60
CA PRO A 84 -7.62 20.74 -18.42
C PRO A 84 -6.15 20.41 -18.17
N TYR A 85 -5.28 21.43 -18.24
CA TYR A 85 -3.82 21.31 -18.17
C TYR A 85 -3.25 20.85 -16.81
N MET A 86 -4.10 20.70 -15.78
CA MET A 86 -3.62 20.25 -14.47
C MET A 86 -3.56 18.73 -14.45
N PRO A 87 -2.37 18.10 -14.42
CA PRO A 87 -2.26 16.65 -14.40
C PRO A 87 -3.06 16.09 -13.21
N ALA A 88 -3.73 14.96 -13.42
CA ALA A 88 -4.24 14.17 -12.30
C ALA A 88 -3.05 13.83 -11.38
N PRO A 89 -3.23 13.82 -10.05
CA PRO A 89 -2.17 13.42 -9.14
C PRO A 89 -1.56 12.09 -9.60
N PHE A 90 -0.28 12.10 -9.93
CA PHE A 90 0.45 10.89 -10.30
C PHE A 90 0.66 10.08 -9.03
N ILE A 91 -0.05 8.96 -8.89
CA ILE A 91 0.14 8.07 -7.75
C ILE A 91 0.07 6.63 -8.25
N SER A 92 1.19 6.12 -8.78
CA SER A 92 1.45 4.68 -8.72
C SER A 92 2.92 4.47 -8.49
N VAL A 93 3.23 4.20 -7.22
CA VAL A 93 4.39 3.41 -6.89
C VAL A 93 3.87 2.37 -5.91
N SER A 94 3.46 1.21 -6.43
CA SER A 94 3.35 0.02 -5.58
C SER A 94 4.65 -0.08 -4.77
N PRO A 95 4.58 -0.35 -3.45
CA PRO A 95 5.75 -0.27 -2.61
C PRO A 95 6.84 -1.19 -3.16
N PRO A 96 8.01 -0.65 -3.54
CA PRO A 96 9.08 -1.48 -4.07
C PRO A 96 9.71 -2.23 -2.89
N ASP A 97 10.03 -3.51 -3.07
CA ASP A 97 10.80 -4.32 -2.11
C ASP A 97 12.27 -3.87 -2.06
N ILE A 98 12.50 -2.60 -1.72
CA ILE A 98 13.82 -1.97 -1.78
C ILE A 98 14.79 -2.64 -0.81
N GLY A 99 14.29 -3.20 0.29
CA GLY A 99 15.08 -3.98 1.24
C GLY A 99 15.69 -5.24 0.63
N MET A 100 15.16 -5.73 -0.50
CA MET A 100 15.73 -6.85 -1.25
C MET A 100 16.91 -6.43 -2.13
N LYS A 101 17.06 -5.15 -2.47
CA LYS A 101 18.19 -4.63 -3.27
C LYS A 101 19.38 -4.15 -2.42
N LEU A 102 19.20 -3.95 -1.12
CA LEU A 102 20.14 -3.31 -0.21
C LEU A 102 20.82 -4.34 0.73
N THR A 103 21.61 -5.27 0.20
CA THR A 103 22.54 -6.08 0.99
C THR A 103 23.92 -5.41 0.94
N SER A 104 24.25 -4.67 1.99
CA SER A 104 25.47 -3.84 2.07
C SER A 104 26.79 -4.62 2.19
N GLU A 105 26.76 -5.95 2.28
CA GLU A 105 27.98 -6.76 2.50
C GLU A 105 28.12 -7.96 1.54
N ALA A 106 27.11 -8.26 0.72
CA ALA A 106 27.19 -9.36 -0.24
C ALA A 106 27.00 -8.81 -1.66
N LYS A 107 27.96 -9.10 -2.54
CA LYS A 107 27.88 -8.95 -4.01
C LYS A 107 26.74 -9.76 -4.66
N GLU A 108 25.83 -10.32 -3.87
CA GLU A 108 24.82 -11.25 -4.31
C GLU A 108 23.44 -10.68 -4.00
N LEU A 109 22.62 -10.61 -5.04
CA LEU A 109 21.17 -10.47 -4.93
C LEU A 109 20.66 -11.54 -3.96
N PRO A 110 19.58 -11.26 -3.19
CA PRO A 110 18.96 -12.29 -2.37
C PRO A 110 18.68 -13.52 -3.24
N PRO A 111 18.95 -14.74 -2.74
CA PRO A 111 18.78 -15.96 -3.52
C PRO A 111 17.30 -16.01 -3.91
N TYR A 112 17.06 -15.68 -5.17
CA TYR A 112 15.78 -15.96 -5.77
C TYR A 112 15.92 -17.31 -6.42
N PRO A 113 15.15 -18.31 -5.99
CA PRO A 113 14.01 -18.21 -5.08
C PRO A 113 14.31 -18.29 -3.57
N LEU A 114 13.45 -17.67 -2.75
CA LEU A 114 13.54 -17.74 -1.28
C LEU A 114 12.98 -19.04 -0.73
N ALA A 115 13.65 -19.61 0.27
CA ALA A 115 13.11 -20.71 1.04
C ALA A 115 12.00 -20.20 1.97
N LEU A 116 10.96 -21.01 2.17
CA LEU A 116 9.91 -20.67 3.13
C LEU A 116 10.46 -20.39 4.53
N SER A 117 11.48 -21.14 4.97
CA SER A 117 12.12 -20.93 6.28
C SER A 117 12.68 -19.51 6.43
N ASP A 118 13.12 -18.88 5.33
CA ASP A 118 13.62 -17.50 5.37
C ASP A 118 12.47 -16.50 5.57
N LEU A 119 11.25 -16.81 5.12
CA LEU A 119 10.07 -15.98 5.36
C LEU A 119 9.63 -15.95 6.83
N HIS A 120 10.11 -16.88 7.67
CA HIS A 120 9.89 -16.85 9.11
C HIS A 120 10.80 -15.86 9.84
N SER A 121 11.90 -15.43 9.19
CA SER A 121 12.81 -14.46 9.79
C SER A 121 12.25 -13.04 9.65
N PRO A 122 12.01 -12.30 10.76
CA PRO A 122 11.54 -10.92 10.68
C PRO A 122 12.52 -9.99 9.93
N ALA A 123 13.81 -10.32 9.94
CA ALA A 123 14.85 -9.61 9.21
C ALA A 123 14.76 -9.77 7.69
N TRP A 124 14.22 -10.90 7.22
CA TRP A 124 13.94 -11.15 5.80
C TRP A 124 12.55 -10.64 5.43
N LEU A 125 11.53 -10.97 6.22
CA LEU A 125 10.15 -10.60 5.96
C LEU A 125 9.96 -9.07 5.90
N SER A 126 10.73 -8.31 6.70
CA SER A 126 10.71 -6.84 6.67
C SER A 126 11.27 -6.19 5.42
N ARG A 127 11.91 -6.96 4.54
CA ARG A 127 12.42 -6.43 3.26
C ARG A 127 11.33 -6.33 2.18
N PHE A 128 10.16 -6.94 2.42
CA PHE A 128 9.02 -6.91 1.51
C PHE A 128 8.04 -5.80 1.82
N GLY A 129 7.36 -5.33 0.78
CA GLY A 129 6.37 -4.27 0.86
C GLY A 129 7.03 -2.90 1.08
N ARG A 130 6.43 -2.07 1.94
CA ARG A 130 6.88 -0.69 2.13
C ARG A 130 8.29 -0.63 2.74
N PRO A 131 9.16 0.29 2.28
CA PRO A 131 10.48 0.54 2.89
C PRO A 131 10.45 0.82 4.40
N LEU A 132 9.29 1.25 4.91
CA LEU A 132 9.01 1.46 6.33
C LEU A 132 9.38 0.25 7.18
N TRP A 133 8.99 -0.96 6.76
CA TRP A 133 9.20 -2.19 7.53
C TRP A 133 10.69 -2.51 7.67
N PHE A 134 11.43 -2.40 6.57
CA PHE A 134 12.88 -2.60 6.55
C PHE A 134 13.60 -1.55 7.40
N ALA A 135 13.16 -0.29 7.32
CA ALA A 135 13.74 0.78 8.13
C ALA A 135 13.57 0.53 9.63
N PHE A 136 12.37 0.14 10.07
CA PHE A 136 12.13 -0.24 11.48
C PHE A 136 12.96 -1.45 11.89
N ALA A 137 13.03 -2.48 11.05
CA ALA A 137 13.81 -3.67 11.34
C ALA A 137 15.31 -3.40 11.50
N ARG A 138 15.89 -2.60 10.61
CA ARG A 138 17.32 -2.27 10.63
C ARG A 138 17.72 -1.45 11.85
N HIS A 139 16.83 -0.58 12.32
CA HIS A 139 17.09 0.34 13.42
C HIS A 139 16.51 -0.13 14.77
N SER A 140 15.88 -1.30 14.82
CA SER A 140 15.37 -1.86 16.07
C SER A 140 16.52 -2.34 16.95
N LEU A 141 16.53 -1.88 18.20
CA LEU A 141 17.45 -2.33 19.23
C LEU A 141 17.03 -3.69 19.83
N VAL A 142 15.77 -4.08 19.68
CA VAL A 142 15.20 -5.30 20.27
C VAL A 142 15.03 -6.36 19.18
N ARG A 143 16.10 -7.09 18.87
CA ARG A 143 16.10 -8.09 17.77
C ARG A 143 15.25 -9.31 18.08
N GLU A 144 15.23 -9.77 19.33
CA GLU A 144 14.51 -10.97 19.77
C GLU A 144 12.98 -10.84 19.62
N HIS A 145 12.45 -9.62 19.72
CA HIS A 145 11.01 -9.35 19.65
C HIS A 145 10.61 -8.57 18.38
N LEU A 146 11.48 -8.57 17.36
CA LEU A 146 11.33 -7.70 16.20
C LEU A 146 9.99 -7.88 15.47
N SER A 147 9.55 -9.13 15.25
CA SER A 147 8.25 -9.39 14.62
C SER A 147 7.09 -8.80 15.42
N GLN A 148 7.10 -8.96 16.74
CA GLN A 148 6.04 -8.43 17.62
C GLN A 148 5.99 -6.90 17.57
N VAL A 149 7.15 -6.25 17.56
CA VAL A 149 7.26 -4.79 17.42
C VAL A 149 6.70 -4.34 16.07
N LEU A 150 7.08 -4.98 14.96
CA LEU A 150 6.61 -4.62 13.63
C LEU A 150 5.10 -4.84 13.46
N VAL A 151 4.57 -5.93 14.01
CA VAL A 151 3.11 -6.17 14.05
C VAL A 151 2.40 -5.13 14.90
N ALA A 152 2.97 -4.71 16.05
CA ALA A 152 2.39 -3.64 16.86
C ALA A 152 2.36 -2.30 16.12
N VAL A 153 3.43 -1.96 15.39
CA VAL A 153 3.46 -0.78 14.52
C VAL A 153 2.39 -0.89 13.43
N ALA A 154 2.23 -2.05 12.79
CA ALA A 154 1.19 -2.28 11.80
C ALA A 154 -0.22 -2.10 12.38
N LYS A 155 -0.52 -2.67 13.56
CA LYS A 155 -1.81 -2.47 14.26
C LYS A 155 -2.11 -1.00 14.52
N SER A 156 -1.12 -0.26 15.02
CA SER A 156 -1.23 1.18 15.27
C SER A 156 -1.49 1.95 13.97
N LYS A 157 -0.75 1.65 12.90
CA LYS A 157 -0.92 2.30 11.59
C LYS A 157 -2.25 1.97 10.89
N MET A 158 -2.85 0.85 11.24
CA MET A 158 -4.18 0.42 10.78
C MET A 158 -5.31 0.85 11.72
N ASN A 159 -5.02 1.61 12.80
CA ASN A 159 -6.00 2.04 13.79
C ASN A 159 -6.89 0.90 14.33
N PHE A 160 -6.30 -0.27 14.56
CA PHE A 160 -7.01 -1.44 15.10
C PHE A 160 -7.30 -1.34 16.60
N ASP A 161 -6.66 -0.42 17.31
CA ASP A 161 -6.90 -0.21 18.75
C ASP A 161 -8.19 0.57 19.03
N THR A 162 -8.84 1.13 18.00
CA THR A 162 -10.09 1.88 18.12
C THR A 162 -11.28 0.91 18.09
N THR A 163 -11.93 0.72 19.24
CA THR A 163 -13.11 -0.13 19.36
C THR A 163 -14.24 0.32 18.44
N GLY A 164 -14.84 -0.60 17.68
CA GLY A 164 -15.96 -0.30 16.78
C GLY A 164 -15.56 0.45 15.50
N ASN A 165 -14.27 0.48 15.15
CA ASN A 165 -13.80 1.10 13.91
C ASN A 165 -14.18 0.25 12.69
N SER A 166 -15.32 0.56 12.07
CA SER A 166 -15.81 -0.10 10.86
C SER A 166 -14.83 0.02 9.68
N VAL A 167 -14.16 1.16 9.53
CA VAL A 167 -13.17 1.37 8.46
C VAL A 167 -11.94 0.49 8.69
N GLY A 168 -11.49 0.35 9.94
CA GLY A 168 -10.43 -0.58 10.33
C GLY A 168 -10.80 -2.02 10.02
N SER A 169 -12.02 -2.44 10.32
CA SER A 169 -12.53 -3.77 9.94
C SER A 169 -12.52 -4.00 8.43
N LEU A 170 -12.94 -3.02 7.63
CA LEU A 170 -12.87 -3.14 6.18
C LEU A 170 -11.43 -3.19 5.66
N ALA A 171 -10.56 -2.33 6.18
CA ALA A 171 -9.14 -2.31 5.85
C ALA A 171 -8.48 -3.66 6.12
N ALA A 172 -8.74 -4.26 7.29
CA ALA A 172 -8.22 -5.58 7.66
C ALA A 172 -8.66 -6.66 6.65
N VAL A 173 -9.93 -6.67 6.27
CA VAL A 173 -10.45 -7.60 5.26
C VAL A 173 -9.78 -7.35 3.91
N MET A 174 -9.66 -6.10 3.45
CA MET A 174 -9.04 -5.79 2.16
C MET A 174 -7.57 -6.23 2.09
N CYS A 175 -6.82 -6.16 3.21
CA CYS A 175 -5.44 -6.63 3.28
C CYS A 175 -5.29 -8.14 3.01
N VAL A 176 -6.22 -8.97 3.49
CA VAL A 176 -6.06 -10.45 3.50
C VAL A 176 -6.96 -11.16 2.50
N ALA A 177 -8.08 -10.53 2.13
CA ALA A 177 -9.09 -11.09 1.24
C ALA A 177 -8.99 -10.53 -0.18
N ALA A 178 -8.01 -9.66 -0.46
CA ALA A 178 -7.79 -9.01 -1.77
C ALA A 178 -9.04 -8.31 -2.33
N LEU A 179 -9.94 -7.85 -1.45
CA LEU A 179 -11.10 -7.06 -1.82
C LEU A 179 -10.69 -5.64 -2.21
N LYS A 180 -11.40 -5.09 -3.20
CA LYS A 180 -11.23 -3.71 -3.64
C LYS A 180 -12.43 -2.87 -3.20
N PRO A 181 -12.21 -1.67 -2.63
CA PRO A 181 -13.31 -0.74 -2.42
C PRO A 181 -13.85 -0.25 -3.76
N THR A 182 -15.15 0.02 -3.82
CA THR A 182 -15.74 0.80 -4.91
C THR A 182 -15.06 2.17 -4.92
N PRO A 183 -14.64 2.68 -6.09
CA PRO A 183 -14.00 4.00 -6.19
C PRO A 183 -14.90 5.08 -5.59
N SER A 184 -14.40 5.76 -4.56
CA SER A 184 -15.11 6.82 -3.85
C SER A 184 -14.10 7.76 -3.21
N VAL A 185 -14.46 9.01 -2.95
CA VAL A 185 -13.56 9.92 -2.21
C VAL A 185 -13.59 9.61 -0.73
N GLU A 186 -14.79 9.47 -0.14
CA GLU A 186 -14.94 9.42 1.32
C GLU A 186 -14.23 8.23 1.95
N LEU A 187 -14.51 7.01 1.49
CA LEU A 187 -13.87 5.81 2.04
C LEU A 187 -12.39 5.76 1.67
N ALA A 188 -12.03 6.02 0.41
CA ALA A 188 -10.64 5.97 -0.03
C ALA A 188 -9.75 6.95 0.76
N GLU A 189 -10.22 8.16 1.04
CA GLU A 189 -9.47 9.10 1.86
C GLU A 189 -9.30 8.58 3.29
N GLN A 190 -10.32 8.00 3.91
CA GLN A 190 -10.21 7.43 5.25
C GLN A 190 -9.21 6.26 5.29
N LEU A 191 -9.28 5.37 4.29
CA LEU A 191 -8.37 4.23 4.16
C LEU A 191 -6.91 4.69 3.98
N VAL A 192 -6.66 5.68 3.13
CA VAL A 192 -5.31 6.19 2.85
C VAL A 192 -4.76 6.98 4.02
N HIS A 193 -5.58 7.87 4.58
CA HIS A 193 -5.18 8.80 5.64
C HIS A 193 -4.83 8.07 6.94
N SER A 194 -5.53 6.97 7.23
CA SER A 194 -5.55 6.40 8.58
C SER A 194 -5.50 4.86 8.62
N HIS A 195 -5.45 4.18 7.48
CA HIS A 195 -5.39 2.72 7.43
C HIS A 195 -4.41 2.22 6.36
N MET A 196 -3.38 2.98 6.02
CA MET A 196 -2.28 2.56 5.12
C MET A 196 -2.68 2.07 3.70
N ALA A 197 -3.87 2.38 3.21
CA ALA A 197 -4.19 2.09 1.81
C ALA A 197 -3.32 2.92 0.85
N THR A 198 -3.02 2.36 -0.32
CA THR A 198 -2.32 3.08 -1.39
C THR A 198 -3.33 3.58 -2.40
N VAL A 199 -3.28 4.87 -2.73
CA VAL A 199 -3.97 5.39 -3.93
C VAL A 199 -3.18 4.92 -5.15
N VAL A 200 -3.86 4.26 -6.09
CA VAL A 200 -3.27 3.81 -7.37
C VAL A 200 -3.74 4.61 -8.56
N HIS A 201 -4.90 5.26 -8.44
CA HIS A 201 -5.43 6.08 -9.50
C HIS A 201 -6.37 7.13 -8.93
N VAL A 202 -6.41 8.26 -9.62
CA VAL A 202 -7.36 9.36 -9.37
C VAL A 202 -8.01 9.65 -10.70
N SER A 203 -9.35 9.62 -10.75
CA SER A 203 -10.06 9.94 -11.98
C SER A 203 -9.70 11.33 -12.50
N ARG A 204 -9.87 11.56 -13.81
CA ARG A 204 -9.52 12.85 -14.43
C ARG A 204 -10.21 14.04 -13.76
N ASN A 205 -11.47 13.88 -13.35
CA ASN A 205 -12.24 14.89 -12.62
C ASN A 205 -11.94 14.95 -11.11
N ARG A 206 -11.11 14.03 -10.60
CA ARG A 206 -10.70 13.89 -9.18
C ARG A 206 -11.85 13.62 -8.21
N GLU A 207 -12.93 13.06 -8.74
CA GLU A 207 -14.13 12.67 -7.98
C GLU A 207 -14.09 11.20 -7.57
N LEU A 208 -13.17 10.41 -8.11
CA LEU A 208 -12.99 9.01 -7.74
C LEU A 208 -11.53 8.77 -7.37
N LEU A 209 -11.33 8.16 -6.22
CA LEU A 209 -10.04 7.67 -5.76
C LEU A 209 -10.07 6.14 -5.79
N TYR A 210 -9.09 5.57 -6.48
CA TYR A 210 -8.90 4.14 -6.55
C TYR A 210 -7.80 3.79 -5.57
N THR A 211 -8.14 2.92 -4.62
CA THR A 211 -7.22 2.50 -3.57
C THR A 211 -7.13 0.99 -3.52
N HIS A 212 -6.00 0.49 -3.04
CA HIS A 212 -5.81 -0.91 -2.77
C HIS A 212 -4.79 -1.11 -1.65
N TYR A 213 -4.74 -2.35 -1.15
CA TYR A 213 -3.67 -2.82 -0.30
C TYR A 213 -2.71 -3.66 -1.14
N PRO A 214 -1.46 -3.21 -1.36
CA PRO A 214 -0.42 -4.07 -1.90
C PRO A 214 -0.08 -5.18 -0.91
N SER A 215 0.64 -6.21 -1.37
CA SER A 215 1.15 -7.26 -0.49
C SER A 215 2.10 -6.65 0.54
N GLU A 216 1.70 -6.69 1.82
CA GLU A 216 2.50 -6.18 2.93
C GLU A 216 2.42 -7.17 4.11
N PRO A 217 3.53 -7.85 4.46
CA PRO A 217 3.47 -8.99 5.37
C PRO A 217 2.97 -8.60 6.77
N TYR A 218 3.45 -7.48 7.33
CA TYR A 218 3.04 -7.05 8.66
C TYR A 218 1.62 -6.47 8.71
N LEU A 219 1.14 -5.84 7.63
CA LEU A 219 -0.27 -5.44 7.54
C LEU A 219 -1.16 -6.67 7.46
N ALA A 220 -0.78 -7.67 6.66
CA ALA A 220 -1.51 -8.93 6.56
C ALA A 220 -1.55 -9.67 7.90
N GLU A 221 -0.41 -9.81 8.58
CA GLU A 221 -0.34 -10.46 9.89
C GLU A 221 -1.17 -9.73 10.95
N ALA A 222 -1.03 -8.39 11.04
CA ALA A 222 -1.83 -7.58 11.95
C ALA A 222 -3.34 -7.71 11.67
N SER A 223 -3.72 -7.76 10.38
CA SER A 223 -5.11 -7.91 9.95
C SER A 223 -5.67 -9.28 10.30
N CYS A 224 -4.92 -10.36 10.09
CA CYS A 224 -5.32 -11.70 10.51
C CYS A 224 -5.57 -11.78 12.02
N LEU A 225 -4.67 -11.20 12.83
CA LEU A 225 -4.85 -11.13 14.28
C LEU A 225 -6.11 -10.36 14.65
N TYR A 226 -6.32 -9.19 14.04
CA TYR A 226 -7.50 -8.37 14.30
C TYR A 226 -8.80 -9.10 13.92
N LEU A 227 -8.84 -9.77 12.77
CA LEU A 227 -9.98 -10.55 12.30
C LEU A 227 -10.35 -11.68 13.24
N ARG A 228 -9.35 -12.41 13.75
CA ARG A 228 -9.57 -13.49 14.71
C ARG A 228 -10.17 -12.96 16.02
N ASP A 229 -9.65 -11.85 16.51
CA ASP A 229 -10.06 -11.29 17.80
C ASP A 229 -11.43 -10.55 17.70
N HIS A 230 -11.85 -10.11 16.49
CA HIS A 230 -13.05 -9.29 16.27
C HIS A 230 -14.01 -9.84 15.19
N TRP A 231 -14.00 -11.15 14.97
CA TRP A 231 -14.69 -11.83 13.87
C TRP A 231 -16.13 -11.35 13.65
N THR A 232 -16.96 -11.39 14.69
CA THR A 232 -18.39 -11.06 14.58
C THR A 232 -18.61 -9.63 14.10
N HIS A 233 -17.86 -8.66 14.66
CA HIS A 233 -17.95 -7.26 14.27
C HIS A 233 -17.47 -7.05 12.83
N VAL A 234 -16.40 -7.74 12.43
CA VAL A 234 -15.89 -7.64 11.06
C VAL A 234 -16.88 -8.20 10.05
N LEU A 235 -17.48 -9.37 10.33
CA LEU A 235 -18.47 -9.95 9.44
C LEU A 235 -19.69 -9.05 9.27
N GLN A 236 -20.20 -8.48 10.37
CA GLN A 236 -21.29 -7.49 10.31
C GLN A 236 -20.92 -6.27 9.48
N THR A 237 -19.71 -5.74 9.69
CA THR A 237 -19.21 -4.59 8.92
C THR A 237 -19.08 -4.92 7.43
N LEU A 238 -18.58 -6.11 7.09
CA LEU A 238 -18.43 -6.57 5.72
C LEU A 238 -19.80 -6.71 5.03
N LEU A 239 -20.77 -7.34 5.70
CA LEU A 239 -22.13 -7.49 5.18
C LEU A 239 -22.81 -6.13 4.95
N ASN A 240 -22.63 -5.19 5.88
CA ASN A 240 -23.14 -3.83 5.73
C ASN A 240 -22.50 -3.11 4.53
N ALA A 241 -21.17 -3.20 4.38
CA ALA A 241 -20.45 -2.57 3.28
C ALA A 241 -20.85 -3.15 1.92
N VAL A 242 -21.08 -4.48 1.85
CA VAL A 242 -21.63 -5.15 0.68
C VAL A 242 -23.03 -4.63 0.35
N GLY A 243 -23.93 -4.59 1.34
CA GLY A 243 -25.29 -4.09 1.16
C GLY A 243 -25.36 -2.62 0.73
N GLN A 244 -24.33 -1.83 1.07
CA GLN A 244 -24.20 -0.42 0.69
C GLN A 244 -23.42 -0.19 -0.62
N HIS A 245 -23.01 -1.26 -1.33
CA HIS A 245 -22.18 -1.18 -2.55
C HIS A 245 -20.85 -0.43 -2.38
N VAL A 246 -20.31 -0.44 -1.16
CA VAL A 246 -19.03 0.18 -0.80
C VAL A 246 -17.84 -0.66 -1.30
N LEU A 247 -18.08 -1.95 -1.58
CA LEU A 247 -17.09 -2.91 -2.04
C LEU A 247 -17.41 -3.42 -3.45
N ASP A 248 -16.36 -3.74 -4.20
CA ASP A 248 -16.49 -4.48 -5.45
C ASP A 248 -17.01 -5.90 -5.17
N MET A 249 -18.16 -6.22 -5.77
CA MET A 249 -18.86 -7.48 -5.58
C MET A 249 -18.23 -8.66 -6.31
N GLY A 250 -17.32 -8.42 -7.27
CA GLY A 250 -16.78 -9.46 -8.15
C GLY A 250 -16.11 -10.63 -7.44
N LEU A 251 -15.51 -10.40 -6.27
CA LEU A 251 -14.76 -11.40 -5.49
C LEU A 251 -15.31 -11.62 -4.08
N ILE A 252 -16.55 -11.24 -3.80
CA ILE A 252 -17.08 -11.26 -2.43
C ILE A 252 -17.18 -12.67 -1.84
N GLY A 253 -17.54 -13.68 -2.64
CA GLY A 253 -17.62 -15.07 -2.20
C GLY A 253 -16.26 -15.62 -1.76
N GLU A 254 -15.23 -15.38 -2.58
CA GLU A 254 -13.83 -15.73 -2.26
C GLU A 254 -13.35 -15.00 -1.00
N ALA A 255 -13.72 -13.72 -0.86
CA ALA A 255 -13.34 -12.94 0.30
C ALA A 255 -13.94 -13.48 1.60
N ILE A 256 -15.24 -13.83 1.59
CA ILE A 256 -15.90 -14.46 2.74
C ILE A 256 -15.21 -15.78 3.08
N ALA A 257 -14.91 -16.63 2.08
CA ALA A 257 -14.21 -17.89 2.29
C ALA A 257 -12.83 -17.69 2.95
N ARG A 258 -12.02 -16.75 2.44
CA ARG A 258 -10.71 -16.42 3.03
C ARG A 258 -10.81 -15.94 4.46
N VAL A 259 -11.77 -15.06 4.74
CA VAL A 259 -12.00 -14.53 6.09
C VAL A 259 -12.44 -15.66 7.03
N CYS A 260 -13.32 -16.57 6.61
CA CYS A 260 -13.67 -17.79 7.35
C CYS A 260 -12.44 -18.67 7.65
N PHE A 261 -11.58 -18.92 6.66
CA PHE A 261 -10.37 -19.73 6.88
C PHE A 261 -9.41 -19.09 7.88
N ILE A 262 -9.27 -17.76 7.86
CA ILE A 262 -8.46 -17.02 8.84
C ILE A 262 -9.05 -17.18 10.25
N ALA A 263 -10.36 -17.05 10.38
CA ALA A 263 -11.04 -17.22 11.67
C ALA A 263 -10.92 -18.65 12.23
N LEU A 264 -10.97 -19.65 11.36
CA LEU A 264 -10.92 -21.07 11.73
C LEU A 264 -9.50 -21.62 11.93
N GLY A 265 -8.46 -20.95 11.41
CA GLY A 265 -7.15 -21.58 11.27
C GLY A 265 -5.94 -20.67 11.16
N PHE A 266 -6.02 -19.39 11.54
CA PHE A 266 -4.80 -18.57 11.58
C PHE A 266 -3.83 -19.07 12.67
N VAL A 267 -2.81 -19.78 12.23
CA VAL A 267 -1.63 -20.10 13.03
C VAL A 267 -0.55 -19.08 12.69
N ARG A 268 -0.04 -18.37 13.71
CA ARG A 268 1.13 -17.49 13.54
C ARG A 268 2.30 -18.33 12.99
N LEU A 269 3.06 -17.77 12.06
CA LEU A 269 4.27 -18.38 11.49
C LEU A 269 5.43 -18.44 12.50
N HIS A 270 5.18 -18.86 13.75
CA HIS A 270 6.23 -19.05 14.74
C HIS A 270 7.05 -20.32 14.47
N GLU A 271 6.45 -21.34 13.82
CA GLU A 271 7.12 -22.56 13.40
C GLU A 271 6.60 -22.99 12.01
N PRO A 272 7.45 -23.49 11.10
CA PRO A 272 7.00 -23.99 9.80
C PRO A 272 6.12 -25.23 10.02
N LEU A 273 4.79 -25.04 9.90
CA LEU A 273 3.80 -26.11 10.02
C LEU A 273 3.99 -27.22 8.98
N LEU A 274 4.50 -26.86 7.80
CA LEU A 274 4.68 -27.75 6.67
C LEU A 274 5.68 -27.13 5.68
N THR A 275 6.51 -27.93 5.02
CA THR A 275 7.30 -27.46 3.87
C THR A 275 6.37 -27.27 2.65
N VAL A 276 6.69 -26.37 1.70
CA VAL A 276 5.83 -26.20 0.50
C VAL A 276 5.84 -27.46 -0.39
N ALA A 277 6.84 -28.34 -0.26
CA ALA A 277 6.83 -29.66 -0.88
C ALA A 277 5.69 -30.52 -0.29
N ALA A 278 5.63 -30.63 1.03
CA ALA A 278 4.55 -31.33 1.72
C ALA A 278 3.18 -30.68 1.50
N PHE A 279 3.11 -29.34 1.38
CA PHE A 279 1.86 -28.63 1.05
C PHE A 279 1.39 -28.95 -0.37
N ARG A 280 2.30 -28.93 -1.34
CA ARG A 280 2.04 -29.27 -2.75
C ARG A 280 1.60 -30.73 -2.90
N ASP A 281 2.28 -31.64 -2.21
CA ASP A 281 2.01 -33.08 -2.33
C ASP A 281 0.64 -33.42 -1.70
N ARG A 282 0.23 -32.70 -0.64
CA ARG A 282 -1.12 -32.78 -0.07
C ARG A 282 -2.21 -32.20 -0.96
N ILE A 283 -2.00 -31.05 -1.60
CA ILE A 283 -2.95 -30.50 -2.59
C ILE A 283 -3.17 -31.49 -3.74
N ARG A 284 -2.14 -32.27 -4.08
CA ARG A 284 -2.19 -33.29 -5.13
C ARG A 284 -2.76 -34.63 -4.66
N GLY A 285 -3.14 -34.77 -3.39
CA GLY A 285 -3.66 -36.03 -2.83
C GLY A 285 -2.62 -37.15 -2.70
N VAL A 286 -1.33 -36.81 -2.66
CA VAL A 286 -0.22 -37.78 -2.62
C VAL A 286 0.12 -38.22 -1.18
N ASP A 287 -0.32 -37.45 -0.16
CA ASP A 287 -0.07 -37.74 1.25
C ASP A 287 -1.33 -37.50 2.11
N GLU A 288 -1.90 -38.57 2.67
CA GLU A 288 -3.12 -38.55 3.52
C GLU A 288 -2.83 -38.71 5.02
N SER A 289 -1.55 -38.67 5.43
CA SER A 289 -1.18 -38.94 6.82
C SER A 289 -1.57 -37.79 7.78
N PRO A 290 -2.03 -38.09 9.02
CA PRO A 290 -2.41 -37.07 10.01
C PRO A 290 -1.23 -36.15 10.36
N LEU A 291 -1.51 -34.87 10.64
CA LEU A 291 -0.51 -33.86 11.01
C LEU A 291 0.28 -34.32 12.24
N GLN A 292 1.50 -34.83 12.05
CA GLN A 292 2.44 -35.05 13.15
C GLN A 292 3.31 -33.80 13.29
N THR A 293 3.16 -33.09 14.42
CA THR A 293 4.10 -32.08 14.89
C THR A 293 5.41 -32.77 15.28
N LYS A 294 6.28 -33.03 14.30
CA LYS A 294 7.65 -33.49 14.58
C LYS A 294 8.58 -32.28 14.64
N GLN A 295 9.29 -32.16 15.76
CA GLN A 295 10.54 -31.40 15.81
C GLN A 295 11.47 -31.93 14.70
N PRO A 296 12.12 -31.05 13.92
CA PRO A 296 12.95 -31.50 12.82
C PRO A 296 14.22 -32.15 13.36
N SER A 297 14.23 -33.49 13.39
CA SER A 297 15.45 -34.28 13.43
C SER A 297 16.20 -34.07 12.12
N GLY A 298 17.48 -33.70 12.23
CA GLY A 298 18.38 -33.44 11.12
C GLY A 298 18.43 -34.61 10.13
N ASP A 299 18.70 -34.26 8.87
CA ASP A 299 18.81 -35.15 7.71
C ASP A 299 17.50 -35.75 7.19
N GLY A 300 16.87 -35.00 6.27
CA GLY A 300 15.79 -35.53 5.44
C GLY A 300 15.14 -34.44 4.60
N MET A 301 15.74 -34.13 3.46
CA MET A 301 15.20 -33.22 2.42
C MET A 301 14.73 -31.86 2.93
N ALA A 302 15.66 -30.90 2.89
CA ALA A 302 15.34 -29.48 2.74
C ALA A 302 14.43 -29.31 1.50
N GLY A 303 13.12 -29.38 1.71
CA GLY A 303 12.11 -29.06 0.72
C GLY A 303 12.26 -27.59 0.36
N THR A 304 13.10 -27.30 -0.63
CA THR A 304 13.29 -26.00 -1.27
C THR A 304 12.04 -25.66 -2.03
N ALA A 305 11.10 -25.21 -1.25
CA ALA A 305 9.75 -25.03 -1.67
C ALA A 305 9.59 -23.51 -1.72
N VAL A 306 9.56 -23.05 -2.95
CA VAL A 306 9.88 -21.70 -3.39
C VAL A 306 8.60 -20.91 -3.47
N LEU A 307 8.49 -19.83 -2.71
CA LEU A 307 7.39 -18.90 -2.91
C LEU A 307 7.80 -17.86 -3.95
N ASN A 308 7.14 -17.91 -5.11
CA ASN A 308 7.33 -16.95 -6.16
C ASN A 308 6.27 -15.85 -5.99
N PHE A 309 6.55 -14.79 -5.23
CA PHE A 309 5.60 -13.67 -5.20
C PHE A 309 5.63 -13.00 -6.58
N ASN A 310 4.52 -13.09 -7.29
CA ASN A 310 4.27 -12.46 -8.58
C ASN A 310 4.00 -10.94 -8.47
N HIS A 311 4.05 -10.37 -7.25
CA HIS A 311 3.89 -8.93 -7.02
C HIS A 311 5.18 -8.11 -7.17
N PHE A 312 6.31 -8.76 -7.43
CA PHE A 312 7.61 -8.10 -7.54
C PHE A 312 7.74 -7.36 -8.87
N MET A 313 7.25 -6.12 -8.92
CA MET A 313 7.64 -5.22 -10.00
C MET A 313 9.11 -4.86 -9.79
N LYS A 314 10.00 -5.71 -10.31
CA LYS A 314 11.41 -5.37 -10.45
C LYS A 314 11.47 -4.24 -11.47
N LEU A 315 11.68 -3.01 -11.01
CA LEU A 315 12.18 -1.96 -11.88
C LEU A 315 13.61 -2.36 -12.28
N GLU A 316 13.71 -3.05 -13.41
CA GLU A 316 14.94 -3.29 -14.13
C GLU A 316 15.21 -2.05 -14.99
N GLY A 317 16.19 -1.24 -14.59
CA GLY A 317 16.51 0.01 -15.28
C GLY A 317 15.61 1.20 -14.90
N ARG A 318 15.74 2.29 -15.67
CA ARG A 318 14.90 3.48 -15.50
C ARG A 318 13.53 3.21 -16.14
N PRO A 319 12.41 3.43 -15.43
CA PRO A 319 11.08 3.25 -15.99
C PRO A 319 10.91 4.15 -17.22
N THR A 320 10.41 3.59 -18.32
CA THR A 320 10.10 4.38 -19.52
C THR A 320 8.76 5.10 -19.33
N PRO A 321 8.52 6.22 -20.02
CA PRO A 321 7.21 6.88 -20.03
C PRO A 321 6.07 5.94 -20.41
N GLU A 322 6.31 5.00 -21.33
CA GLU A 322 5.33 4.02 -21.79
C GLU A 322 5.04 2.97 -20.71
N MET A 323 6.05 2.50 -19.97
CA MET A 323 5.86 1.59 -18.82
C MET A 323 5.06 2.26 -17.72
N LEU A 324 5.35 3.54 -17.45
CA LEU A 324 4.57 4.33 -16.52
C LEU A 324 3.13 4.42 -17.01
N CYS A 325 2.87 4.74 -18.29
CA CYS A 325 1.50 4.81 -18.83
C CYS A 325 0.77 3.45 -18.89
N ALA A 326 1.45 2.35 -19.20
CA ALA A 326 0.87 1.01 -19.38
C ALA A 326 0.46 0.34 -18.05
N ALA A 327 1.02 0.77 -16.91
CA ALA A 327 0.54 0.35 -15.59
C ALA A 327 -0.90 0.85 -15.27
N PHE A 328 -1.51 1.61 -16.18
CA PHE A 328 -2.78 2.32 -15.97
C PHE A 328 -3.85 2.10 -17.06
N THR A 329 -3.66 1.13 -17.96
CA THR A 329 -4.71 0.61 -18.85
C THR A 329 -5.11 -0.77 -18.43
#